data_AF-K1YI62-F1
#
_entry.id   AF-K1YI62-F1
#
_cell.length_a   1.000
_cell.length_b   1.000
_cell.length_c   1.000
_cell.angle_alpha   90.00
_cell.angle_beta   90.00
_cell.angle_gamma   90.00
#
_symmetry.space_group_name_H-M   'P 1'
#
loop_
_entity.id
_entity.type
_entity.pdbx_description
1 polymer ?
#
loop_
_entity_poly.entity_id
_entity_poly.type
_entity_poly.pdbx_seq_one_letter_code
_entity_poly.pdbx_strand_id
1 'polypeptide(L)'
;IPDWNCCGASSAHMTDHEIGMRLPIRNLLLAAEIGCDILVPCAACYQRLKAADKALRTDPGFWDVARFSGDFQIVHISSFLARPEILAAIEARVIRNLADLPIACYYGCLSLRNPRITDAPRWEMPTTLESIVAAIGARPVAWSHRTECCSGSLTMARPDIAEKLVGDIVRAAKRAGATAMVTDCPMCQANVESRQPAVEGVGDMPVFFVTELIEAAMSGTYPSKQQRAHLVPPGVLTGIFSASTMKKEGPA
;
A
#
# COMPACT_ATOMS: atom_id res chain seq x y z
N ILE A 1 9.48 -16.76 -0.12
CA ILE A 1 9.88 -17.45 -1.35
C ILE A 1 11.39 -17.25 -1.48
N PRO A 2 12.22 -18.28 -1.23
CA PRO A 2 13.66 -18.20 -1.44
C PRO A 2 13.99 -17.80 -2.88
N ASP A 3 15.08 -17.05 -3.06
CA ASP A 3 15.57 -16.62 -4.37
C ASP A 3 14.56 -15.81 -5.21
N TRP A 4 13.75 -14.99 -4.53
CA TRP A 4 12.81 -14.06 -5.15
C TRP A 4 13.54 -12.98 -5.97
N ASN A 5 13.09 -12.75 -7.21
CA ASN A 5 13.56 -11.64 -8.06
C ASN A 5 12.56 -10.47 -8.11
N CYS A 6 13.03 -9.29 -8.54
CA CYS A 6 12.15 -8.16 -8.82
C CYS A 6 11.07 -8.53 -9.85
N CYS A 7 9.84 -8.04 -9.65
CA CYS A 7 8.70 -8.32 -10.54
C CYS A 7 8.75 -7.60 -11.90
N GLY A 8 9.77 -6.76 -12.14
CA GLY A 8 9.91 -6.02 -13.41
C GLY A 8 8.96 -4.85 -13.60
N ALA A 9 8.24 -4.43 -12.55
CA ALA A 9 7.40 -3.24 -12.59
C ALA A 9 8.22 -1.98 -12.94
N SER A 10 7.57 -1.00 -13.57
CA SER A 10 8.16 0.19 -14.21
C SER A 10 9.09 -0.12 -15.38
N SER A 11 10.29 -0.63 -15.14
CA SER A 11 11.33 -0.70 -16.17
C SER A 11 11.07 -1.79 -17.20
N ALA A 12 11.01 -3.06 -16.79
CA ALA A 12 10.94 -4.17 -17.73
C ALA A 12 9.64 -4.18 -18.53
N HIS A 13 8.49 -4.05 -17.86
CA HIS A 13 7.20 -4.15 -18.54
C HIS A 13 6.88 -3.00 -19.51
N MET A 14 7.61 -1.89 -19.46
CA MET A 14 7.48 -0.77 -20.39
C MET A 14 8.44 -0.88 -21.58
N THR A 15 9.55 -1.60 -21.43
CA THR A 15 10.57 -1.75 -22.49
C THR A 15 10.43 -3.05 -23.27
N ASP A 16 10.07 -4.14 -22.59
CA ASP A 16 10.00 -5.47 -23.18
C ASP A 16 8.89 -6.30 -22.50
N HIS A 17 7.89 -6.69 -23.29
CA HIS A 17 6.74 -7.44 -22.79
C HIS A 17 7.15 -8.82 -22.24
N GLU A 18 8.06 -9.50 -22.94
CA GLU A 18 8.50 -10.85 -22.58
C GLU A 18 9.27 -10.83 -21.26
N ILE A 19 10.26 -9.95 -21.11
CA ILE A 19 11.01 -9.79 -19.86
C ILE A 19 10.05 -9.38 -18.73
N GLY A 20 9.14 -8.45 -19.00
CA GLY A 20 8.15 -7.99 -18.03
C GLY A 20 7.24 -9.10 -17.50
N MET A 21 7.01 -10.17 -18.29
CA MET A 21 6.21 -11.33 -17.91
C MET A 21 7.05 -12.46 -17.32
N ARG A 22 8.23 -12.76 -17.87
CA ARG A 22 9.10 -13.84 -17.39
C ARG A 22 9.60 -13.61 -15.95
N LEU A 23 9.87 -12.35 -15.58
CA LEU A 23 10.29 -12.00 -14.21
C LEU A 23 9.26 -12.40 -13.13
N PRO A 24 7.98 -12.01 -13.19
CA PRO A 24 6.97 -12.48 -12.26
C PRO A 24 6.63 -13.97 -12.45
N ILE A 25 6.68 -14.53 -13.67
CA ILE A 25 6.48 -15.98 -13.90
C ILE A 25 7.48 -16.80 -13.09
N ARG A 26 8.78 -16.45 -13.12
CA ARG A 26 9.82 -17.14 -12.34
C ARG A 26 9.45 -17.21 -10.85
N ASN A 27 8.99 -16.10 -10.28
CA ASN A 27 8.56 -16.06 -8.89
C ASN A 27 7.33 -16.95 -8.61
N LEU A 28 6.39 -17.07 -9.56
CA LEU A 28 5.23 -17.94 -9.43
C LEU A 28 5.60 -19.43 -9.50
N LEU A 29 6.57 -19.80 -10.33
CA LEU A 29 7.09 -21.17 -10.38
C LEU A 29 7.77 -21.55 -9.06
N LEU A 30 8.60 -20.66 -8.51
CA LEU A 30 9.20 -20.84 -7.18
C LEU A 30 8.13 -20.95 -6.07
N ALA A 31 7.05 -20.16 -6.16
CA ALA A 31 5.96 -20.23 -5.21
C ALA A 31 5.16 -21.54 -5.31
N ALA A 32 4.98 -22.07 -6.52
CA ALA A 32 4.28 -23.33 -6.75
C ALA A 32 4.98 -24.52 -6.08
N GLU A 33 6.33 -24.51 -6.04
CA GLU A 33 7.11 -25.55 -5.36
C GLU A 33 6.96 -25.52 -3.82
N ILE A 34 6.66 -24.35 -3.25
CA ILE A 34 6.50 -24.16 -1.80
C ILE A 34 5.09 -24.56 -1.33
N GLY A 35 4.07 -24.35 -2.17
CA GLY A 35 2.68 -24.70 -1.85
C GLY A 35 2.02 -23.77 -0.82
N CYS A 36 2.46 -22.52 -0.72
CA CYS A 36 1.89 -21.50 0.16
C CYS A 36 1.34 -20.31 -0.63
N ASP A 37 0.32 -19.65 -0.08
CA ASP A 37 -0.17 -18.36 -0.57
C ASP A 37 0.93 -17.28 -0.56
N ILE A 38 0.84 -16.35 -1.51
CA ILE A 38 1.75 -15.22 -1.65
C ILE A 38 1.06 -13.96 -1.12
N LEU A 39 1.54 -13.45 0.02
CA LEU A 39 1.15 -12.13 0.53
C LEU A 39 2.04 -11.04 -0.08
N VAL A 40 1.43 -10.09 -0.78
CA VAL A 40 2.15 -9.07 -1.55
C VAL A 40 1.89 -7.67 -0.98
N PRO A 41 2.91 -6.99 -0.41
CA PRO A 41 2.75 -5.65 0.19
C PRO A 41 2.92 -4.51 -0.81
N CYS A 42 3.25 -4.80 -2.07
CA CYS A 42 3.44 -3.80 -3.10
C CYS A 42 2.41 -3.96 -4.21
N ALA A 43 1.62 -2.91 -4.44
CA ALA A 43 0.63 -2.84 -5.50
C ALA A 43 1.19 -3.19 -6.89
N ALA A 44 2.41 -2.73 -7.20
CA ALA A 44 3.05 -3.02 -8.48
C ALA A 44 3.43 -4.50 -8.61
N CYS A 45 4.04 -5.07 -7.58
CA CYS A 45 4.35 -6.51 -7.55
C CYS A 45 3.08 -7.34 -7.67
N TYR A 46 2.02 -6.96 -6.94
CA TYR A 46 0.74 -7.64 -6.95
C TYR A 46 0.13 -7.68 -8.35
N GLN A 47 0.10 -6.53 -9.03
CA GLN A 47 -0.42 -6.44 -10.40
C GLN A 47 0.39 -7.29 -11.39
N ARG A 48 1.73 -7.25 -11.31
CA ARG A 48 2.61 -8.06 -12.20
C ARG A 48 2.45 -9.56 -11.96
N LEU A 49 2.36 -9.99 -10.72
CA LEU A 49 2.16 -11.40 -10.36
C LEU A 49 0.79 -11.89 -10.80
N LYS A 50 -0.27 -11.11 -10.58
CA LYS A 50 -1.62 -11.45 -11.05
C LYS A 50 -1.70 -11.56 -12.58
N ALA A 51 -1.01 -10.67 -13.30
CA ALA A 51 -0.93 -10.75 -14.75
C ALA A 51 -0.22 -12.02 -15.23
N ALA A 52 0.92 -12.36 -14.61
CA ALA A 52 1.65 -13.59 -14.89
C ALA A 52 0.86 -14.86 -14.56
N ASP A 53 0.17 -14.88 -13.42
CA ASP A 53 -0.67 -16.00 -13.00
C ASP A 53 -1.81 -16.26 -13.99
N LYS A 54 -2.51 -15.21 -14.42
CA LYS A 54 -3.55 -15.32 -15.45
C LYS A 54 -2.99 -15.83 -16.78
N ALA A 55 -1.82 -15.35 -17.19
CA ALA A 55 -1.17 -15.78 -18.42
C ALA A 55 -0.80 -17.28 -18.37
N LEU A 56 -0.17 -17.74 -17.28
CA LEU A 56 0.20 -19.13 -17.08
C LEU A 56 -1.01 -20.07 -16.93
N ARG A 57 -2.11 -19.60 -16.32
CA ARG A 57 -3.35 -20.40 -16.23
C ARG A 57 -4.08 -20.52 -17.57
N THR A 58 -3.88 -19.54 -18.47
CA THR A 58 -4.52 -19.53 -19.79
C THR A 58 -3.75 -20.39 -20.78
N ASP A 59 -2.45 -20.15 -20.93
CA ASP A 59 -1.58 -20.87 -21.85
C ASP A 59 -0.15 -20.93 -21.27
N PRO A 60 0.16 -21.91 -20.41
CA PRO A 60 1.51 -22.04 -19.86
C PRO A 60 2.53 -22.43 -20.95
N GLY A 61 2.10 -23.12 -22.01
CA GLY A 61 2.95 -23.57 -23.11
C GLY A 61 3.54 -22.40 -23.92
N PHE A 62 2.77 -21.34 -24.11
CA PHE A 62 3.26 -20.09 -24.71
C PHE A 62 4.47 -19.50 -23.97
N TRP A 63 4.58 -19.73 -22.67
CA TRP A 63 5.67 -19.23 -21.82
C TRP A 63 6.78 -20.26 -21.57
N ASP A 64 6.83 -21.33 -22.36
CA ASP A 64 7.75 -22.47 -22.20
C ASP A 64 7.59 -23.21 -20.86
N VAL A 65 6.40 -23.12 -20.25
CA VAL A 65 6.08 -23.80 -19.00
C VAL A 65 5.24 -25.04 -19.33
N ALA A 66 5.81 -26.23 -19.13
CA ALA A 66 5.15 -27.48 -19.49
C ALA A 66 3.80 -27.70 -18.78
N ARG A 67 3.71 -27.31 -17.50
CA ARG A 67 2.47 -27.33 -16.71
C ARG A 67 2.55 -26.31 -15.58
N PHE A 68 1.50 -25.52 -15.40
CA PHE A 68 1.34 -24.66 -14.24
C PHE A 68 0.16 -25.13 -13.40
N SER A 69 0.44 -25.68 -12.22
CA SER A 69 -0.55 -26.04 -11.21
C SER A 69 -0.32 -25.22 -9.94
N GLY A 70 -0.45 -23.90 -10.06
CA GLY A 70 -0.39 -23.00 -8.91
C GLY A 70 -1.64 -23.13 -8.05
N ASP A 71 -1.63 -24.04 -7.08
CA ASP A 71 -2.66 -24.14 -6.03
C ASP A 71 -2.29 -23.23 -4.85
N PHE A 72 -2.30 -21.93 -5.12
CA PHE A 72 -2.04 -20.88 -4.14
C PHE A 72 -2.78 -19.62 -4.56
N GLN A 73 -3.01 -18.73 -3.60
CA GLN A 73 -3.58 -17.41 -3.81
C GLN A 73 -2.49 -16.34 -3.83
N ILE A 74 -2.65 -15.35 -4.70
CA ILE A 74 -1.87 -14.11 -4.67
C ILE A 74 -2.73 -13.07 -3.98
N VAL A 75 -2.36 -12.68 -2.76
CA VAL A 75 -3.17 -11.85 -1.87
C VAL A 75 -2.49 -10.50 -1.66
N HIS A 76 -3.20 -9.41 -1.94
CA HIS A 76 -2.71 -8.07 -1.62
C HIS A 76 -2.81 -7.78 -0.11
N ILE A 77 -1.84 -7.06 0.45
CA ILE A 77 -1.77 -6.79 1.89
C ILE A 77 -3.03 -6.14 2.46
N SER A 78 -3.61 -5.14 1.78
CA SER A 78 -4.82 -4.47 2.27
C SER A 78 -6.05 -5.38 2.23
N SER A 79 -6.16 -6.26 1.24
CA SER A 79 -7.23 -7.25 1.19
C SER A 79 -7.09 -8.32 2.28
N PHE A 80 -5.87 -8.71 2.65
CA PHE A 80 -5.63 -9.61 3.77
C PHE A 80 -5.97 -8.95 5.12
N LEU A 81 -5.46 -7.74 5.35
CA LEU A 81 -5.65 -7.01 6.60
C LEU A 81 -7.11 -6.59 6.82
N ALA A 82 -7.88 -6.40 5.74
CA ALA A 82 -9.29 -6.04 5.81
C ALA A 82 -10.26 -7.24 5.96
N ARG A 83 -9.75 -8.47 6.12
CA ARG A 83 -10.61 -9.62 6.42
C ARG A 83 -11.24 -9.44 7.82
N PRO A 84 -12.53 -9.77 8.02
CA PRO A 84 -13.22 -9.52 9.29
C PRO A 84 -12.49 -10.09 10.52
N GLU A 85 -11.97 -11.32 10.41
CA GLU A 85 -11.23 -11.99 11.48
C GLU A 85 -9.89 -11.31 11.79
N ILE A 86 -9.23 -10.73 10.77
CA ILE A 86 -7.96 -10.02 10.94
C ILE A 86 -8.22 -8.62 11.54
N LEU A 87 -9.25 -7.92 11.08
CA LEU A 87 -9.67 -6.64 11.66
C LEU A 87 -10.02 -6.79 13.14
N ALA A 88 -10.80 -7.81 13.50
CA ALA A 88 -11.13 -8.09 14.90
C ALA A 88 -9.88 -8.41 15.74
N ALA A 89 -8.93 -9.16 15.17
CA ALA A 89 -7.67 -9.46 15.85
C ALA A 89 -6.77 -8.23 16.02
N ILE A 90 -6.77 -7.30 15.06
CA ILE A 90 -6.08 -6.00 15.17
C ILE A 90 -6.72 -5.18 16.27
N GLU A 91 -8.04 -4.96 16.21
CA GLU A 91 -8.79 -4.15 17.17
C GLU A 91 -8.60 -4.63 18.61
N ALA A 92 -8.64 -5.95 18.84
CA ALA A 92 -8.41 -6.55 20.15
C ALA A 92 -6.99 -6.32 20.72
N ARG A 93 -6.01 -6.00 19.87
CA ARG A 93 -4.61 -5.75 20.27
C ARG A 93 -4.24 -4.27 20.30
N VAL A 94 -5.14 -3.36 19.91
CA VAL A 94 -4.88 -1.92 19.95
C VAL A 94 -4.77 -1.45 21.40
N ILE A 95 -3.58 -0.97 21.77
CA ILE A 95 -3.30 -0.41 23.10
C ILE A 95 -3.49 1.11 23.09
N ARG A 96 -3.06 1.77 22.01
CA ARG A 96 -3.22 3.23 21.83
C ARG A 96 -4.08 3.50 20.60
N ASN A 97 -5.26 4.03 20.83
CA ASN A 97 -6.16 4.48 19.78
C ASN A 97 -5.60 5.78 19.13
N LEU A 98 -5.73 5.89 17.81
CA LEU A 98 -5.29 7.03 17.00
C LEU A 98 -6.43 7.98 16.59
N ALA A 99 -7.50 8.09 17.38
CA ALA A 99 -8.75 8.82 17.07
C ALA A 99 -8.54 10.29 16.66
N ASP A 100 -7.54 10.94 17.23
CA ASP A 100 -7.20 12.34 16.92
C ASP A 100 -6.49 12.51 15.57
N LEU A 101 -6.24 11.42 14.84
CA LEU A 101 -5.56 11.42 13.55
C LEU A 101 -6.58 11.29 12.40
N PRO A 102 -6.97 12.40 11.73
CA PRO A 102 -7.70 12.34 10.47
C PRO A 102 -6.76 11.87 9.34
N ILE A 103 -7.02 10.69 8.79
CA ILE A 103 -6.16 10.02 7.80
C ILE A 103 -6.83 9.95 6.43
N ALA A 104 -6.11 10.40 5.40
CA ALA A 104 -6.47 10.16 4.01
C ALA A 104 -6.02 8.75 3.56
N CYS A 105 -6.98 7.86 3.27
CA CYS A 105 -6.72 6.52 2.76
C CYS A 105 -6.37 6.55 1.26
N TYR A 106 -5.09 6.35 0.94
CA TYR A 106 -4.54 6.46 -0.41
C TYR A 106 -4.11 5.09 -0.95
N TYR A 107 -4.91 4.55 -1.86
CA TYR A 107 -4.72 3.24 -2.48
C TYR A 107 -3.72 3.27 -3.64
N GLY A 108 -3.55 4.44 -4.26
CA GLY A 108 -2.92 4.53 -5.55
C GLY A 108 -3.71 3.77 -6.62
N CYS A 109 -3.01 3.29 -7.65
CA CYS A 109 -3.65 2.73 -8.83
C CYS A 109 -3.58 1.18 -8.92
N LEU A 110 -2.40 0.59 -8.76
CA LEU A 110 -2.12 -0.80 -9.20
C LEU A 110 -2.68 -1.90 -8.29
N SER A 111 -3.04 -1.59 -7.04
CA SER A 111 -3.63 -2.58 -6.12
C SER A 111 -5.07 -2.92 -6.51
N LEU A 112 -5.71 -2.01 -7.26
CA LEU A 112 -7.12 -2.09 -7.62
C LEU A 112 -7.34 -2.18 -9.13
N ARG A 113 -6.55 -1.47 -9.94
CA ARG A 113 -6.70 -1.39 -11.39
C ARG A 113 -5.58 -2.13 -12.12
N ASN A 114 -5.85 -2.81 -13.23
CA ASN A 114 -7.14 -3.04 -13.89
C ASN A 114 -7.88 -4.23 -13.24
N PRO A 115 -9.20 -4.16 -12.97
CA PRO A 115 -9.97 -5.28 -12.40
C PRO A 115 -9.89 -6.58 -13.20
N ARG A 116 -9.66 -6.53 -14.52
CA ARG A 116 -9.42 -7.75 -15.33
C ARG A 116 -8.16 -8.50 -14.92
N ILE A 117 -7.23 -7.84 -14.23
CA ILE A 117 -6.00 -8.42 -13.70
C ILE A 117 -6.10 -8.65 -12.19
N THR A 118 -6.55 -7.65 -11.44
CA THR A 118 -6.55 -7.70 -9.96
C THR A 118 -7.73 -8.49 -9.39
N ASP A 119 -8.81 -8.65 -10.14
CA ASP A 119 -10.09 -9.19 -9.66
C ASP A 119 -10.68 -8.37 -8.50
N ALA A 120 -10.25 -7.11 -8.34
CA ALA A 120 -10.75 -6.23 -7.29
C ALA A 120 -12.24 -5.96 -7.52
N PRO A 121 -13.13 -6.22 -6.53
CA PRO A 121 -14.58 -6.06 -6.72
C PRO A 121 -15.03 -4.60 -6.70
N ARG A 122 -14.32 -3.75 -5.97
CA ARG A 122 -14.60 -2.31 -5.82
C ARG A 122 -13.33 -1.50 -6.12
N TRP A 123 -12.99 -1.39 -7.40
CA TRP A 123 -11.74 -0.74 -7.83
C TRP A 123 -11.82 0.79 -7.93
N GLU A 124 -13.03 1.35 -8.09
CA GLU A 124 -13.26 2.81 -8.12
C GLU A 124 -13.55 3.40 -6.74
N MET A 125 -14.20 2.61 -5.86
CA MET A 125 -14.58 3.03 -4.51
C MET A 125 -14.20 1.94 -3.50
N PRO A 126 -12.89 1.72 -3.30
CA PRO A 126 -12.40 0.77 -2.30
C PRO A 126 -12.72 1.24 -0.87
N THR A 127 -12.70 0.29 0.06
CA THR A 127 -12.99 0.52 1.49
C THR A 127 -12.03 -0.21 2.43
N THR A 128 -11.06 -0.97 1.93
CA THR A 128 -10.19 -1.83 2.77
C THR A 128 -9.28 -1.00 3.68
N LEU A 129 -8.66 0.07 3.20
CA LEU A 129 -7.87 0.97 4.05
C LEU A 129 -8.74 1.70 5.07
N GLU A 130 -9.93 2.17 4.71
CA GLU A 130 -10.84 2.82 5.67
C GLU A 130 -11.24 1.85 6.79
N SER A 131 -11.53 0.58 6.47
CA SER A 131 -11.81 -0.45 7.48
C SER A 131 -10.63 -0.70 8.40
N ILE A 132 -9.40 -0.74 7.87
CA ILE A 132 -8.18 -0.95 8.66
C ILE A 132 -7.91 0.27 9.56
N VAL A 133 -8.02 1.48 9.02
CA VAL A 133 -7.85 2.74 9.76
C VAL A 133 -8.86 2.84 10.90
N ALA A 134 -10.12 2.47 10.67
CA ALA A 134 -11.13 2.44 11.70
C ALA A 134 -10.82 1.40 12.79
N ALA A 135 -10.32 0.21 12.42
CA ALA A 135 -9.97 -0.85 13.38
C ALA A 135 -8.80 -0.49 14.32
N ILE A 136 -7.88 0.38 13.88
CA ILE A 136 -6.82 0.95 14.73
C ILE A 136 -7.28 2.20 15.51
N GLY A 137 -8.56 2.56 15.40
CA GLY A 137 -9.20 3.68 16.07
C GLY A 137 -8.98 5.05 15.43
N ALA A 138 -8.23 5.15 14.33
CA ALA A 138 -8.06 6.40 13.59
C ALA A 138 -9.31 6.77 12.78
N ARG A 139 -9.39 8.04 12.37
CA ARG A 139 -10.53 8.57 11.62
C ARG A 139 -10.21 8.69 10.13
N PRO A 140 -10.73 7.83 9.24
CA PRO A 140 -10.55 8.02 7.81
C PRO A 140 -11.36 9.24 7.34
N VAL A 141 -10.73 10.13 6.56
CA VAL A 141 -11.45 11.26 5.93
C VAL A 141 -12.05 10.86 4.60
N ALA A 142 -13.20 11.43 4.26
CA ALA A 142 -13.76 11.32 2.92
C ALA A 142 -13.09 12.34 2.00
N TRP A 143 -12.46 11.88 0.93
CA TRP A 143 -11.69 12.74 0.03
C TRP A 143 -11.69 12.23 -1.41
N SER A 144 -11.42 13.15 -2.34
CA SER A 144 -11.14 12.83 -3.73
C SER A 144 -9.71 12.32 -3.87
N HIS A 145 -9.34 11.68 -4.98
CA HIS A 145 -7.98 11.22 -5.28
C HIS A 145 -7.50 9.93 -4.56
N ARG A 146 -8.39 9.22 -3.86
CA ARG A 146 -8.09 7.94 -3.18
C ARG A 146 -7.41 6.89 -4.07
N THR A 147 -7.76 6.84 -5.35
CA THR A 147 -7.28 5.86 -6.34
C THR A 147 -6.47 6.50 -7.47
N GLU A 148 -6.01 7.74 -7.28
CA GLU A 148 -5.22 8.45 -8.29
C GLU A 148 -3.80 7.89 -8.39
N CYS A 149 -3.18 8.08 -9.54
CA CYS A 149 -1.82 7.59 -9.76
C CYS A 149 -0.81 8.53 -9.10
N CYS A 150 0.10 8.01 -8.26
CA CYS A 150 1.22 8.80 -7.74
C CYS A 150 2.26 9.10 -8.83
N SER A 151 2.16 8.48 -10.01
CA SER A 151 3.11 8.55 -11.13
C SER A 151 4.54 8.08 -10.83
N GLY A 152 4.69 7.14 -9.89
CA GLY A 152 5.98 6.58 -9.51
C GLY A 152 6.81 6.00 -10.68
N SER A 153 6.17 5.57 -11.77
CA SER A 153 6.85 5.10 -12.99
C SER A 153 7.49 6.22 -13.82
N LEU A 154 7.03 7.47 -13.65
CA LEU A 154 7.49 8.64 -14.39
C LEU A 154 8.48 9.49 -13.60
N THR A 155 8.69 9.17 -12.32
CA THR A 155 9.49 9.95 -11.38
C THR A 155 10.89 10.33 -11.87
N MET A 156 11.53 9.48 -12.69
CA MET A 156 12.84 9.79 -13.28
C MET A 156 12.72 10.47 -14.65
N ALA A 157 11.78 10.04 -15.49
CA ALA A 157 11.67 10.48 -16.88
C ALA A 157 10.94 11.82 -17.04
N ARG A 158 9.95 12.09 -16.18
CA ARG A 158 9.06 13.26 -16.19
C ARG A 158 8.76 13.71 -14.75
N PRO A 159 9.77 14.22 -14.03
CA PRO A 159 9.59 14.70 -12.66
C PRO A 159 8.53 15.82 -12.56
N ASP A 160 8.38 16.63 -13.61
CA ASP A 160 7.36 17.68 -13.70
C ASP A 160 5.92 17.14 -13.59
N ILE A 161 5.63 16.02 -14.26
CA ILE A 161 4.33 15.34 -14.15
C ILE A 161 4.17 14.75 -12.75
N ALA A 162 5.24 14.18 -12.19
CA ALA A 162 5.19 13.54 -10.89
C ALA A 162 4.95 14.52 -9.74
N GLU A 163 5.64 15.65 -9.77
CA GLU A 163 5.45 16.75 -8.82
C GLU A 163 4.04 17.32 -8.91
N LYS A 164 3.52 17.55 -10.13
CA LYS A 164 2.15 18.02 -10.31
C LYS A 164 1.14 17.05 -9.67
N LEU A 165 1.19 15.77 -10.02
CA LEU A 165 0.21 14.78 -9.55
C LEU A 165 0.31 14.54 -8.04
N VAL A 166 1.53 14.44 -7.49
CA VAL A 166 1.74 14.35 -6.03
C VAL A 166 1.22 15.59 -5.33
N GLY A 167 1.48 16.78 -5.87
CA GLY A 167 0.96 18.03 -5.34
C GLY A 167 -0.57 18.07 -5.32
N ASP A 168 -1.22 17.63 -6.39
CA ASP A 168 -2.68 17.56 -6.50
C ASP A 168 -3.28 16.59 -5.45
N ILE A 169 -2.66 15.41 -5.27
CA ILE A 169 -3.03 14.41 -4.25
C ILE A 169 -2.91 15.00 -2.83
N VAL A 170 -1.76 15.58 -2.49
CA VAL A 170 -1.52 16.09 -1.12
C VAL A 170 -2.43 17.28 -0.82
N ARG A 171 -2.62 18.20 -1.79
CA ARG A 171 -3.58 19.31 -1.62
C ARG A 171 -5.01 18.79 -1.43
N ALA A 172 -5.43 17.74 -2.14
CA ALA A 172 -6.74 17.16 -1.96
C ALA A 172 -6.92 16.53 -0.57
N ALA A 173 -5.92 15.81 -0.08
CA ALA A 173 -5.91 15.25 1.28
C ALA A 173 -6.03 16.35 2.34
N LYS A 174 -5.22 17.42 2.23
CA LYS A 174 -5.25 18.58 3.13
C LYS A 174 -6.60 19.29 3.11
N ARG A 175 -7.18 19.53 1.93
CA ARG A 175 -8.52 20.15 1.79
C ARG A 175 -9.62 19.33 2.46
N ALA A 176 -9.46 18.00 2.51
CA ALA A 176 -10.38 17.12 3.22
C ALA A 176 -10.14 17.07 4.74
N GLY A 177 -9.19 17.83 5.26
CA GLY A 177 -8.86 17.89 6.68
C GLY A 177 -7.96 16.76 7.17
N ALA A 178 -7.32 16.01 6.27
CA ALA A 178 -6.32 15.02 6.67
C ALA A 178 -5.07 15.71 7.24
N THR A 179 -4.48 15.10 8.27
CA THR A 179 -3.16 15.48 8.82
C THR A 179 -2.10 14.44 8.52
N ALA A 180 -2.51 13.27 8.02
CA ALA A 180 -1.65 12.20 7.53
C ALA A 180 -2.31 11.46 6.37
N MET A 181 -1.52 10.72 5.61
CA MET A 181 -2.01 9.73 4.64
C MET A 181 -1.61 8.32 5.06
N VAL A 182 -2.41 7.33 4.68
CA VAL A 182 -2.03 5.91 4.76
C VAL A 182 -2.09 5.29 3.37
N THR A 183 -1.15 4.39 3.06
CA THR A 183 -1.13 3.66 1.79
C THR A 183 -0.81 2.19 1.99
N ASP A 184 -1.23 1.38 1.04
CA ASP A 184 -0.93 -0.05 0.92
C ASP A 184 0.13 -0.33 -0.16
N CYS A 185 0.87 0.69 -0.59
CA CYS A 185 1.92 0.57 -1.60
C CYS A 185 3.20 1.33 -1.19
N PRO A 186 4.34 0.65 -0.99
CA PRO A 186 5.59 1.30 -0.59
C PRO A 186 6.12 2.25 -1.67
N MET A 187 5.86 1.97 -2.95
CA MET A 187 6.20 2.90 -4.04
C MET A 187 5.36 4.17 -4.00
N CYS A 188 4.08 4.08 -3.59
CA CYS A 188 3.24 5.26 -3.40
C CYS A 188 3.73 6.09 -2.23
N GLN A 189 4.07 5.46 -1.10
CA GLN A 189 4.67 6.13 0.05
C GLN A 189 5.94 6.88 -0.36
N ALA A 190 6.93 6.17 -0.89
CA ALA A 190 8.22 6.74 -1.28
C ALA A 190 8.07 7.88 -2.30
N ASN A 191 7.16 7.73 -3.28
CA ASN A 191 7.00 8.75 -4.30
C ASN A 191 6.28 10.00 -3.79
N VAL A 192 5.22 9.85 -2.98
CA VAL A 192 4.51 11.00 -2.43
C VAL A 192 5.41 11.75 -1.44
N GLU A 193 6.15 11.04 -0.58
CA GLU A 193 7.08 11.68 0.37
C GLU A 193 8.27 12.36 -0.33
N SER A 194 8.87 11.75 -1.35
CA SER A 194 10.04 12.35 -2.01
C SER A 194 9.72 13.55 -2.90
N ARG A 195 8.48 13.67 -3.40
CA ARG A 195 8.12 14.70 -4.39
C ARG A 195 7.40 15.89 -3.80
N GLN A 196 6.59 15.70 -2.76
CA GLN A 196 5.86 16.81 -2.15
C GLN A 196 6.73 18.00 -1.69
N PRO A 197 7.99 17.85 -1.21
CA PRO A 197 8.79 18.99 -0.77
C PRO A 197 9.18 19.94 -1.91
N ALA A 198 9.23 19.44 -3.15
CA ALA A 198 9.52 20.23 -4.34
C ALA A 198 8.29 21.03 -4.84
N VAL A 199 7.09 20.74 -4.33
CA VAL A 199 5.86 21.37 -4.81
C VAL A 199 5.50 22.59 -3.98
N GLU A 200 5.62 23.76 -4.58
CA GLU A 200 5.32 25.04 -3.93
C GLU A 200 3.88 25.10 -3.40
N GLY A 201 3.75 25.60 -2.16
CA GLY A 201 2.47 25.82 -1.48
C GLY A 201 1.73 24.55 -1.04
N VAL A 202 2.29 23.35 -1.25
CA VAL A 202 1.68 22.09 -0.78
C VAL A 202 1.98 21.86 0.69
N GLY A 203 3.24 22.09 1.09
CA GLY A 203 3.76 21.77 2.42
C GLY A 203 3.74 20.27 2.74
N ASP A 204 4.24 19.91 3.91
CA ASP A 204 4.47 18.51 4.26
C ASP A 204 3.21 17.77 4.73
N MET A 205 3.10 16.51 4.33
CA MET A 205 2.07 15.53 4.67
C MET A 205 2.73 14.16 4.86
N PRO A 206 2.87 13.65 6.09
CA PRO A 206 3.47 12.34 6.30
C PRO A 206 2.60 11.24 5.70
N VAL A 207 3.25 10.24 5.09
CA VAL A 207 2.57 9.10 4.46
C VAL A 207 3.05 7.83 5.14
N PHE A 208 2.13 7.11 5.75
CA PHE A 208 2.42 5.87 6.46
C PHE A 208 2.08 4.66 5.60
N PHE A 209 2.90 3.62 5.69
CA PHE A 209 2.49 2.32 5.19
C PHE A 209 1.52 1.68 6.18
N VAL A 210 0.47 1.00 5.71
CA VAL A 210 -0.64 0.55 6.57
C VAL A 210 -0.20 -0.29 7.78
N THR A 211 0.79 -1.17 7.63
CA THR A 211 1.26 -2.01 8.74
C THR A 211 2.01 -1.23 9.81
N GLU A 212 2.56 -0.08 9.46
CA GLU A 212 3.26 0.81 10.37
C GLU A 212 2.30 1.44 11.39
N LEU A 213 1.14 1.90 10.92
CA LEU A 213 0.10 2.43 11.81
C LEU A 213 -0.52 1.34 12.69
N ILE A 214 -0.68 0.14 12.15
CA ILE A 214 -1.13 -1.03 12.92
C ILE A 214 -0.14 -1.33 14.05
N GLU A 215 1.15 -1.40 13.74
CA GLU A 215 2.19 -1.65 14.75
C GLU A 215 2.19 -0.55 15.82
N ALA A 216 2.17 0.73 15.42
CA ALA A 216 2.18 1.84 16.36
C ALA A 216 0.95 1.84 17.30
N ALA A 217 -0.24 1.51 16.77
CA ALA A 217 -1.45 1.39 17.58
C ALA A 217 -1.42 0.18 18.54
N MET A 218 -0.84 -0.93 18.10
CA MET A 218 -0.70 -2.16 18.90
C MET A 218 0.41 -2.07 19.96
N SER A 219 1.54 -1.44 19.65
CA SER A 219 2.66 -1.29 20.59
C SER A 219 2.48 -0.08 21.51
N GLY A 220 1.67 0.90 21.10
CA GLY A 220 1.50 2.15 21.82
C GLY A 220 2.74 3.04 21.76
N THR A 221 3.68 2.76 20.86
CA THR A 221 4.93 3.49 20.70
C THR A 221 5.23 3.72 19.23
N TYR A 222 6.10 4.68 18.93
CA TYR A 222 6.54 4.91 17.57
C TYR A 222 8.06 5.16 17.56
N PRO A 223 8.88 4.12 17.30
CA PRO A 223 10.33 4.20 17.50
C PRO A 223 11.02 5.22 16.60
N SER A 224 12.01 5.95 17.13
CA SER A 224 12.79 6.91 16.35
C SER A 224 13.51 6.30 15.15
N LYS A 225 13.79 4.98 15.18
CA LYS A 225 14.35 4.26 14.02
C LYS A 225 13.38 4.27 12.84
N GLN A 226 12.10 4.04 13.10
CA GLN A 226 11.06 4.09 12.08
C GLN A 226 10.85 5.52 11.59
N GLN A 227 10.82 6.49 12.50
CA GLN A 227 10.68 7.92 12.16
C GLN A 227 11.75 8.40 11.16
N ARG A 228 13.01 7.96 11.33
CA ARG A 228 14.13 8.32 10.44
C ARG A 228 14.05 7.68 9.05
N ALA A 229 13.17 6.71 8.84
CA ALA A 229 12.97 6.09 7.53
C ALA A 229 12.10 6.96 6.60
N HIS A 230 11.34 7.90 7.16
CA HIS A 230 10.49 8.81 6.38
C HIS A 230 11.29 9.96 5.79
N LEU A 231 10.92 10.37 4.57
CA LEU A 231 11.46 11.59 3.95
C LEU A 231 10.70 12.83 4.42
N VAL A 232 9.44 12.67 4.81
CA VAL A 232 8.62 13.72 5.41
C VAL A 232 8.40 13.39 6.89
N PRO A 233 8.80 14.25 7.84
CA PRO A 233 8.76 13.92 9.26
C PRO A 233 7.37 13.46 9.74
N PRO A 234 7.24 12.27 10.35
CA PRO A 234 5.98 11.72 10.84
C PRO A 234 5.55 12.31 12.20
N GLY A 235 5.77 13.62 12.40
CA GLY A 235 5.61 14.30 13.69
C GLY A 235 4.21 14.21 14.29
N VAL A 236 3.19 13.98 13.45
CA VAL A 236 1.80 13.76 13.86
C VAL A 236 1.64 12.54 14.78
N LEU A 237 2.41 11.47 14.58
CA LEU A 237 2.42 10.32 15.48
C LEU A 237 3.24 10.59 16.74
N THR A 238 4.37 11.30 16.60
CA THR A 238 5.18 11.68 17.77
C THR A 238 4.36 12.48 18.77
N GLY A 239 3.52 13.43 18.33
CA GLY A 239 2.60 14.15 19.21
C GLY A 239 1.63 13.25 19.99
N ILE A 240 1.11 12.21 19.34
CA ILE A 240 0.16 11.25 19.95
C ILE A 240 0.84 10.36 21.00
N PHE A 241 2.09 9.96 20.76
CA PHE A 241 2.84 9.04 21.64
C PHE A 241 3.73 9.74 22.67
N SER A 242 4.04 11.04 22.49
CA SER A 242 4.74 11.86 23.50
C SER A 242 3.79 12.47 24.53
N ALA A 243 2.51 12.60 24.20
CA ALA A 243 1.46 12.94 25.15
C ALA A 243 1.20 11.78 26.12
N SER A 244 1.99 11.71 27.20
CA SER A 244 1.67 10.96 28.41
C SER A 244 0.36 11.49 29.00
N THR A 245 -0.80 11.01 28.53
CA THR A 245 -2.06 11.23 29.24
C THR A 245 -3.11 10.15 28.95
N MET A 246 -3.52 9.56 30.08
CA MET A 246 -4.81 8.95 30.44
C MET A 246 -5.10 7.53 29.92
N LYS A 247 -4.94 6.61 30.88
CA LYS A 247 -5.64 5.32 31.01
C LYS A 247 -7.08 5.42 30.50
N LYS A 248 -7.52 4.38 29.78
CA LYS A 248 -8.93 4.03 29.63
C LYS A 248 -9.60 4.04 31.02
N GLU A 249 -10.51 4.96 31.27
CA GLU A 249 -11.57 4.72 32.24
C GLU A 249 -12.45 3.60 31.66
N GLY A 250 -12.43 2.44 32.33
CA GLY A 250 -13.36 1.37 32.04
C GLY A 250 -14.76 1.74 32.50
N PRO A 251 -15.82 1.17 31.90
CA PRO A 251 -17.18 1.43 32.33
C PRO A 251 -17.39 0.89 33.76
N ALA A 252 -17.92 1.76 34.63
CA ALA A 252 -18.45 1.41 35.94
C ALA A 252 -19.79 0.67 35.82
#